data_AF-A0AB38R956-F1
#
_entry.id   AF-A0AB38R956-F1
#
_cell.length_a   1.000
_cell.length_b   1.000
_cell.length_c   1.000
_cell.angle_alpha   90.00
_cell.angle_beta   90.00
_cell.angle_gamma   90.00
#
_symmetry.space_group_name_H-M   'P 1'
#
loop_
_entity.id
_entity.type
_entity.pdbx_description
1 polymer ?
#
loop_
_entity_poly.entity_id
_entity_poly.type
_entity_poly.pdbx_seq_one_letter_code
_entity_poly.pdbx_strand_id
1 'polypeptide(L)'
;MKDFIRGLSHRKIMVFFGSVYGIALLFALFPPLYLWGSGVSTLVFGIPFSIMYWILDALVLGLGLWGLYRVEDLRGELDEELALTPAGPNGE
;
A
#
# COMPACT_ATOMS: atom_id res chain seq x y z
N MET A 1 -18.94 -6.12 -9.94
CA MET A 1 -17.83 -5.67 -9.06
C MET A 1 -17.08 -4.47 -9.65
N LYS A 2 -16.70 -4.50 -10.94
CA LYS A 2 -16.04 -3.35 -11.60
C LYS A 2 -16.89 -2.07 -11.55
N ASP A 3 -18.21 -2.18 -11.71
CA ASP A 3 -19.12 -1.02 -11.68
C ASP A 3 -19.24 -0.38 -10.29
N PHE A 4 -19.09 -1.18 -9.23
CA PHE A 4 -19.03 -0.68 -7.86
C PHE A 4 -17.76 0.13 -7.62
N ILE A 5 -16.61 -0.37 -8.07
CA ILE A 5 -15.31 0.33 -7.94
C ILE A 5 -15.30 1.62 -8.77
N ARG A 6 -15.87 1.58 -9.98
CA ARG A 6 -16.01 2.78 -10.84
C ARG A 6 -16.96 3.82 -10.26
N GLY A 7 -17.98 3.40 -9.52
CA GLY A 7 -18.93 4.29 -8.84
C GLY A 7 -18.42 4.89 -7.52
N LEU A 8 -17.27 4.47 -7.01
CA LEU A 8 -16.66 5.07 -5.82
C LEU A 8 -16.03 6.42 -6.18
N SER A 9 -16.27 7.43 -5.33
CA SER A 9 -15.63 8.71 -5.50
C SER A 9 -14.13 8.62 -5.21
N HIS A 10 -13.32 9.34 -6.01
CA HIS A 10 -11.87 9.40 -5.85
C HIS A 10 -11.45 9.75 -4.40
N ARG A 11 -12.16 10.69 -3.76
CA ARG A 11 -11.91 11.04 -2.35
C ARG A 11 -12.05 9.86 -1.38
N LYS A 12 -13.00 8.94 -1.60
CA LYS A 12 -13.16 7.75 -0.74
C LYS A 12 -11.99 6.78 -0.89
N ILE A 13 -11.53 6.58 -2.12
CA ILE A 13 -10.37 5.73 -2.43
C ILE A 13 -9.12 6.29 -1.76
N MET A 14 -8.86 7.59 -1.96
CA MET A 14 -7.72 8.30 -1.35
C MET A 14 -7.75 8.27 0.17
N VAL A 15 -8.91 8.51 0.78
CA VAL A 15 -9.05 8.42 2.25
C VAL A 15 -8.82 7.00 2.75
N PHE A 16 -9.33 5.98 2.04
CA PHE A 16 -9.14 4.58 2.43
C PHE A 16 -7.65 4.19 2.38
N PHE A 17 -7.01 4.30 1.21
CA PHE A 17 -5.60 3.92 1.07
C PHE A 17 -4.68 4.82 1.89
N GLY A 18 -4.96 6.14 1.94
CA GLY A 18 -4.22 7.07 2.79
C GLY A 18 -4.34 6.74 4.28
N SER A 19 -5.50 6.28 4.76
CA SER A 19 -5.65 5.82 6.14
C SER A 19 -4.89 4.52 6.40
N VAL A 20 -4.95 3.56 5.47
CA VAL A 20 -4.18 2.31 5.55
C VAL A 20 -2.68 2.59 5.66
N TYR A 21 -2.14 3.44 4.79
CA TYR A 21 -0.74 3.82 4.84
C TYR A 21 -0.39 4.68 6.06
N GLY A 22 -1.27 5.59 6.46
CA GLY A 22 -1.07 6.39 7.67
C GLY A 22 -0.97 5.50 8.91
N ILE A 23 -1.81 4.48 9.01
CA ILE A 23 -1.73 3.48 10.08
C ILE A 23 -0.44 2.68 9.97
N ALA A 24 -0.12 2.12 8.80
CA ALA A 24 1.15 1.38 8.60
C ALA A 24 2.37 2.24 8.99
N LEU A 25 2.38 3.51 8.58
CA LEU A 25 3.43 4.46 8.95
C LEU A 25 3.51 4.70 10.47
N LEU A 26 2.38 4.80 11.17
CA LEU A 26 2.38 4.91 12.62
C LEU A 26 2.98 3.65 13.27
N PHE A 27 2.69 2.47 12.74
CA PHE A 27 3.30 1.22 13.20
C PHE A 27 4.81 1.18 12.88
N ALA A 28 5.24 1.68 11.71
CA ALA A 28 6.64 1.76 11.35
C ALA A 28 7.43 2.76 12.23
N LEU A 29 6.85 3.93 12.52
CA LEU A 29 7.53 5.04 13.23
C LEU A 29 7.43 4.95 14.73
N PHE A 30 6.31 4.43 15.25
CA PHE A 30 6.11 4.23 16.67
C PHE A 30 6.16 2.73 16.93
N PRO A 31 7.30 2.24 17.43
CA PRO A 31 7.47 0.83 17.69
C PRO A 31 7.06 0.41 19.12
N PRO A 32 6.07 0.97 19.87
CA PRO A 32 5.66 0.37 21.13
C PRO A 32 5.32 -1.12 21.00
N LEU A 33 4.67 -1.53 19.90
CA LEU A 33 4.38 -2.94 19.60
C LEU A 33 5.63 -3.74 19.21
N TYR A 34 6.50 -3.18 18.38
CA TYR A 34 7.78 -3.81 18.01
C TYR A 34 8.70 -3.98 19.23
N LEU A 35 8.85 -2.95 20.07
CA LEU A 35 9.71 -2.96 21.26
C LEU A 35 9.13 -3.87 22.35
N TRP A 36 7.81 -3.88 22.52
CA TRP A 36 7.13 -4.85 23.38
C TRP A 36 7.42 -6.29 22.93
N GLY A 37 7.43 -6.55 21.62
CA GLY A 37 7.79 -7.83 21.05
C GLY A 37 9.29 -8.13 20.97
N SER A 38 10.18 -7.12 20.95
CA SER A 38 11.62 -7.33 20.74
C SER A 38 12.32 -7.86 21.99
N GLY A 39 11.77 -7.61 23.18
CA GLY A 39 12.21 -8.25 24.43
C GLY A 39 11.70 -9.68 24.58
N VAL A 40 10.82 -10.13 23.68
CA VAL A 40 10.16 -11.43 23.72
C VAL A 40 10.85 -12.35 22.70
N SER A 41 11.47 -13.44 23.17
CA SER A 41 12.15 -14.43 22.31
C SER A 41 11.18 -15.38 21.60
N THR A 42 9.91 -15.00 21.45
CA THR A 42 8.88 -15.85 20.86
C THR A 42 9.11 -15.96 19.36
N LEU A 43 9.24 -17.21 18.90
CA LEU A 43 9.29 -17.55 17.50
C LEU A 43 7.87 -17.83 17.00
N VAL A 44 7.52 -17.25 15.86
CA VAL A 44 6.27 -17.54 15.13
C VAL A 44 6.70 -18.19 13.82
N PHE A 45 6.32 -19.46 13.63
CA PHE A 45 6.79 -20.28 12.48
C PHE A 45 8.33 -20.32 12.32
N GLY A 46 9.06 -20.25 13.44
CA GLY A 46 10.53 -20.23 13.43
C GLY A 46 11.16 -18.85 13.14
N ILE A 47 10.35 -17.81 12.94
CA ILE A 47 10.80 -16.44 12.69
C ILE A 47 10.61 -15.60 13.96
N PRO A 48 11.59 -14.78 14.37
CA PRO A 48 11.42 -13.86 15.49
C PRO A 48 10.21 -12.95 15.29
N PHE A 49 9.40 -12.78 16.34
CA PHE A 49 8.22 -11.92 16.28
C PHE A 49 8.52 -10.51 15.75
N SER A 50 9.67 -9.93 16.14
CA SER A 50 10.14 -8.63 15.65
C SER A 50 10.35 -8.58 14.14
N ILE A 51 10.80 -9.67 13.51
CA ILE A 51 10.95 -9.77 12.05
C ILE A 51 9.59 -9.95 11.38
N MET A 52 8.71 -10.75 11.98
CA MET A 52 7.35 -10.93 11.48
C MET A 52 6.57 -9.61 11.44
N TYR A 53 6.77 -8.76 12.44
CA TYR A 53 6.20 -7.42 12.48
C TYR A 53 6.57 -6.59 11.23
N TRP A 54 7.85 -6.53 10.89
CA TRP A 54 8.32 -5.81 9.71
C TRP A 54 7.82 -6.41 8.40
N ILE A 55 7.73 -7.74 8.32
CA ILE A 55 7.18 -8.42 7.15
C ILE A 55 5.71 -8.04 6.96
N LEU A 56 4.92 -8.02 8.05
CA LEU A 56 3.52 -7.64 7.99
C LEU A 56 3.34 -6.18 7.54
N ASP A 57 4.16 -5.28 8.07
CA ASP A 57 4.12 -3.87 7.68
C ASP A 57 4.47 -3.70 6.19
N ALA A 58 5.52 -4.36 5.72
CA ALA A 58 5.90 -4.38 4.30
C ALA A 58 4.80 -4.98 3.41
N LEU A 59 4.11 -6.03 3.86
CA LEU A 59 3.00 -6.63 3.14
C LEU A 59 1.80 -5.69 3.05
N VAL A 60 1.46 -4.97 4.12
CA VAL A 60 0.38 -3.98 4.11
C VAL A 60 0.69 -2.87 3.10
N LEU A 61 1.92 -2.35 3.10
CA LEU A 61 2.34 -1.33 2.13
C LEU A 61 2.31 -1.88 0.69
N GLY A 62 2.91 -3.04 0.45
CA GLY A 62 3.00 -3.63 -0.89
C GLY A 62 1.64 -4.00 -1.47
N LEU A 63 0.78 -4.66 -0.68
CA LEU A 63 -0.57 -5.04 -1.11
C LEU A 63 -1.49 -3.82 -1.22
N GLY A 64 -1.32 -2.83 -0.34
CA GLY A 64 -2.01 -1.55 -0.46
C GLY A 64 -1.68 -0.87 -1.78
N LEU A 65 -0.39 -0.79 -2.13
CA LEU A 65 0.06 -0.14 -3.36
C LEU A 65 -0.45 -0.88 -4.59
N TRP A 66 -0.28 -2.19 -4.61
CA TRP A 66 -0.82 -3.03 -5.67
C TRP A 66 -2.34 -2.87 -5.82
N GLY A 67 -3.07 -2.82 -4.71
CA GLY A 67 -4.52 -2.61 -4.70
C GLY A 67 -4.92 -1.23 -5.23
N LEU A 68 -4.20 -0.17 -4.87
CA LEU A 68 -4.44 1.19 -5.35
C LEU A 68 -4.25 1.26 -6.86
N TYR A 69 -3.10 0.78 -7.36
CA TYR A 69 -2.81 0.70 -8.79
C TYR A 69 -3.90 -0.08 -9.54
N ARG A 70 -4.39 -1.19 -8.97
CA ARG A 70 -5.44 -1.98 -9.59
C ARG A 70 -6.76 -1.23 -9.67
N VAL A 71 -7.09 -0.41 -8.67
CA VAL A 71 -8.31 0.41 -8.64
C VAL A 71 -8.22 1.54 -9.67
N GLU A 72 -7.07 2.20 -9.77
CA GLU A 72 -6.81 3.28 -10.74
C GLU A 72 -6.85 2.74 -12.19
N ASP A 73 -6.26 1.57 -12.43
CA ASP A 73 -6.34 0.83 -13.71
C ASP A 73 -7.79 0.54 -14.11
N LEU A 74 -8.62 0.03 -13.19
CA LEU A 74 -10.04 -0.26 -13.49
C LEU A 74 -10.86 0.99 -13.83
N ARG A 75 -10.42 2.16 -13.36
CA ARG A 75 -11.04 3.46 -13.58
C ARG A 75 -10.47 4.18 -14.81
N GLY A 76 -9.40 3.66 -15.42
CA GLY A 76 -8.72 4.27 -16.56
C GLY A 76 -7.91 5.52 -16.21
N GLU A 77 -7.66 5.77 -14.92
CA GLU A 77 -6.94 6.97 -14.46
C GLU A 77 -5.44 6.90 -14.83
N LEU A 78 -4.88 5.69 -14.95
CA LEU A 78 -3.47 5.49 -15.35
C LEU A 78 -3.21 5.81 -16.83
N ASP A 79 -4.19 5.60 -17.71
CA ASP A 79 -4.02 5.82 -19.16
C ASP A 79 -4.00 7.31 -19.52
N GLU A 80 -4.76 8.14 -18.79
CA GLU A 80 -4.77 9.60 -18.97
C GLU A 80 -3.42 10.23 -18.57
N GLU A 81 -2.78 9.73 -17.51
CA GLU A 81 -1.46 10.20 -17.06
C GLU A 81 -0.34 9.80 -18.03
N LEU A 82 -0.42 8.60 -18.62
CA LEU A 82 0.55 8.13 -19.62
C LEU A 82 0.45 8.93 -20.94
N ALA A 83 -0.77 9.27 -21.37
CA ALA A 83 -1.01 10.04 -22.59
C ALA A 83 -0.54 11.50 -22.51
N LEU A 84 -0.42 12.06 -21.29
CA LEU A 84 0.09 13.41 -21.04
C LEU A 84 1.62 13.47 -20.97
N THR A 85 2.31 12.33 -20.97
CA THR A 85 3.76 12.28 -21.11
C THR A 85 4.10 12.49 -22.59
N PRO A 86 4.67 13.64 -23.00
CA PRO A 86 5.05 13.84 -24.39
C PRO A 86 6.04 12.75 -24.78
N ALA A 87 5.79 12.08 -25.90
CA ALA A 87 6.75 11.16 -26.49
C ALA A 87 8.11 11.86 -26.55
N GLY A 88 9.13 11.26 -25.93
CA GLY A 88 10.49 11.78 -25.99
C GLY A 88 10.91 11.99 -27.45
N PRO A 89 11.91 12.84 -27.74
CA PRO A 89 12.17 13.37 -29.09
C PRO A 89 12.55 12.36 -30.19
N ASN A 90 12.51 11.05 -29.93
CA ASN A 90 13.08 10.02 -30.79
C ASN A 90 12.05 8.94 -31.16
N GLY A 91 10.87 9.36 -31.63
CA GLY A 91 9.93 8.48 -32.33
C GLY A 91 10.22 8.45 -33.82
N GLU A 92 11.28 7.73 -34.22
CA GLU A 92 11.40 7.10 -35.54
C GLU A 92 11.36 5.57 -35.35
#